data_AF-A0A8X6PF46-F1
#
_entry.id   AF-A0A8X6PF46-F1
#
_cell.length_a   1.000
_cell.length_b   1.000
_cell.length_c   1.000
_cell.angle_alpha   90.00
_cell.angle_beta   90.00
_cell.angle_gamma   90.00
#
_symmetry.space_group_name_H-M   'P 1'
#
loop_
_entity.id
_entity.type
_entity.pdbx_description
1 polymer ?
#
loop_
_entity_poly.entity_id
_entity_poly.type
_entity_poly.pdbx_seq_one_letter_code
_entity_poly.pdbx_strand_id
1 'polypeptide(L)'
;MDEQLSAFRGRYRFRMYITNKPTEYGINIVMMFNVGRNYKVNKIQYLDSLTKTKGISLVSYFVEELTKRIQGTNRNIRIDDWFTSLPLSEKLLMQANELNNCRNS
;
A
#
# COMPACT_ATOMS: atom_id res chain seq x y z
N MET A 1 6.68 0.39 -1.68
CA MET A 1 5.53 0.49 -0.78
C MET A 1 5.90 -0.38 0.36
N ASP A 2 5.80 0.14 1.57
CA ASP A 2 6.40 -0.49 2.75
C ASP A 2 5.48 -0.25 3.95
N GLU A 3 5.70 -1.05 4.97
CA GLU A 3 5.00 -1.06 6.24
C GLU A 3 5.79 -0.34 7.33
N GLN A 4 5.19 0.69 7.92
CA GLN A 4 5.73 1.41 9.06
C GLN A 4 4.90 1.15 10.32
N LEU A 5 5.56 0.61 11.35
CA LEU A 5 5.00 0.51 12.70
C LEU A 5 5.29 1.78 13.50
N SER A 6 4.27 2.62 13.71
CA SER A 6 4.39 3.81 14.54
C SER A 6 4.24 3.44 16.02
N ALA A 7 5.32 3.59 16.79
CA ALA A 7 5.35 3.32 18.22
C ALA A 7 4.16 3.94 18.96
N PHE A 8 3.36 3.12 19.61
CA PHE A 8 2.19 3.57 20.38
C PHE A 8 1.85 2.57 21.49
N ARG A 9 1.85 3.05 22.74
CA ARG A 9 1.59 2.22 23.93
C ARG A 9 0.24 2.48 24.61
N GLY A 10 -0.52 3.47 24.14
CA GLY A 10 -1.85 3.76 24.66
C GLY A 10 -2.86 2.65 24.37
N ARG A 11 -4.06 2.78 24.94
CA ARG A 11 -5.19 1.90 24.63
C ARG A 11 -5.77 2.29 23.28
N TYR A 12 -5.54 1.45 22.27
CA TYR A 12 -6.12 1.60 20.94
C TYR A 12 -6.51 0.22 20.41
N ARG A 13 -7.68 0.14 19.77
CA ARG A 13 -8.28 -1.14 19.37
C ARG A 13 -7.50 -1.85 18.27
N PHE A 14 -6.72 -1.13 17.47
CA PHE A 14 -5.96 -1.67 16.32
C PHE A 14 -4.44 -1.57 16.54
N ARG A 15 -4.01 -1.64 17.80
CA ARG A 15 -2.58 -1.71 18.13
C ARG A 15 -2.05 -3.09 17.72
N MET A 16 -1.00 -3.10 16.91
CA MET A 16 -0.34 -4.31 16.44
C MET A 16 0.89 -4.64 17.28
N TYR A 17 1.22 -5.93 17.33
CA TYR A 17 2.45 -6.46 17.89
C TYR A 17 3.28 -7.10 16.77
N ILE A 18 4.49 -6.60 16.52
CA ILE A 18 5.40 -7.09 15.47
C ILE A 18 6.79 -7.29 16.05
N THR A 19 7.20 -8.55 16.19
CA THR A 19 8.44 -8.94 16.91
C THR A 19 9.73 -8.49 16.22
N ASN A 20 9.71 -8.30 14.89
CA ASN A 20 10.91 -8.02 14.11
C ASN A 20 11.12 -6.52 13.82
N LYS A 21 10.44 -5.62 14.54
CA LYS A 21 10.57 -4.17 14.40
C LYS A 21 11.18 -3.57 15.67
N PRO A 22 11.91 -2.44 15.60
CA PRO A 22 12.57 -1.81 16.76
C PRO A 22 11.62 -1.44 17.92
N THR A 23 10.34 -1.22 17.60
CA THR A 23 9.28 -1.12 18.60
C THR A 23 8.29 -2.22 18.34
N GLU A 24 8.05 -3.05 19.34
CA GLU A 24 7.16 -4.22 19.17
C GLU A 24 5.68 -3.83 19.11
N TYR A 25 5.27 -2.74 19.75
CA TYR A 25 3.88 -2.28 19.81
C TYR A 25 3.65 -0.95 19.11
N GLY A 26 2.67 -0.91 18.22
CA GLY A 26 2.35 0.33 17.52
C GLY A 26 1.10 0.29 16.65
N ILE A 27 0.89 1.38 15.93
CA ILE A 27 -0.11 1.47 14.87
C ILE A 27 0.58 1.14 13.56
N ASN A 28 0.07 0.14 12.87
CA ASN A 28 0.60 -0.27 11.58
C ASN A 28 0.08 0.64 10.46
N ILE A 29 0.99 1.19 9.65
CA ILE A 29 0.66 2.09 8.55
C ILE A 29 1.37 1.62 7.29
N VAL A 30 0.60 1.30 6.25
CA VAL A 30 1.11 0.99 4.92
C VAL A 30 1.27 2.30 4.15
N MET A 31 2.44 2.53 3.57
CA MET A 31 2.77 3.80 2.93
C MET A 31 3.36 3.63 1.53
N MET A 32 3.12 4.66 0.71
CA MET A 32 3.74 4.84 -0.60
C MET A 32 4.60 6.09 -0.58
N PHE A 33 5.86 5.94 -0.97
CA PHE A 33 6.84 7.03 -1.03
C PHE A 33 7.31 7.25 -2.47
N ASN A 34 7.65 8.50 -2.78
CA ASN A 34 8.42 8.84 -3.96
C ASN A 34 9.90 8.77 -3.61
N VAL A 35 10.58 7.74 -4.12
CA VAL A 35 12.00 7.47 -3.84
C VAL A 35 12.90 8.63 -4.26
N GLY A 36 12.59 9.34 -5.34
CA GLY A 36 13.45 10.44 -5.82
C GLY A 36 13.36 11.72 -4.98
N ARG A 37 12.34 11.87 -4.14
CA ARG A 37 12.12 13.08 -3.32
C ARG A 37 11.99 12.79 -1.83
N ASN A 38 12.15 11.53 -1.42
CA ASN A 38 11.89 11.06 -0.05
C ASN A 38 10.57 11.56 0.53
N TYR A 39 9.55 11.71 -0.32
CA TYR A 39 8.27 12.31 0.04
C TYR A 39 7.17 11.25 0.08
N LYS A 40 6.37 11.27 1.15
CA LYS A 40 5.21 10.38 1.30
C LYS A 40 4.09 10.80 0.36
N VAL A 41 3.75 9.95 -0.59
CA VAL A 41 2.69 10.20 -1.58
C VAL A 41 1.32 9.83 -1.01
N ASN A 42 1.21 8.68 -0.37
CA ASN A 42 -0.05 8.19 0.21
C ASN A 42 0.21 7.27 1.41
N LYS A 43 -0.78 7.12 2.31
CA LYS A 43 -0.73 6.20 3.45
C LYS A 43 -2.11 5.71 3.84
N ILE A 44 -2.18 4.48 4.34
CA ILE A 44 -3.40 3.86 4.88
C ILE A 44 -3.04 3.21 6.22
N GLN A 45 -3.85 3.45 7.24
CA GLN A 45 -3.72 2.76 8.53
C GLN A 45 -4.30 1.36 8.39
N TYR A 46 -3.55 0.35 8.83
CA TYR A 46 -4.06 -1.01 8.88
C TYR A 46 -4.87 -1.20 10.16
N LEU A 47 -6.18 -1.46 10.00
CA LEU A 47 -7.14 -1.57 11.11
C LEU A 47 -7.46 -3.03 11.44
N ASP A 48 -6.54 -3.94 11.11
CA ASP A 48 -6.73 -5.39 11.27
C ASP A 48 -8.05 -5.85 10.61
N SER A 49 -8.88 -6.60 11.33
CA SER A 49 -10.18 -7.12 10.89
C SER A 49 -11.22 -6.05 10.50
N LEU A 50 -11.04 -4.79 10.87
CA LEU A 50 -11.94 -3.70 10.45
C LEU A 50 -11.55 -3.08 9.10
N THR A 51 -10.46 -3.52 8.48
CA THR A 51 -10.05 -3.05 7.16
C THR A 51 -11.06 -3.55 6.12
N LYS A 52 -11.93 -2.65 5.66
CA LYS A 52 -12.98 -2.97 4.68
C LYS A 52 -12.40 -3.08 3.27
N THR A 53 -12.00 -4.29 2.89
CA THR A 53 -11.40 -4.57 1.56
C THR A 53 -12.43 -4.69 0.44
N LYS A 54 -13.73 -4.62 0.71
CA LYS A 54 -14.81 -4.75 -0.31
C LYS A 54 -14.73 -6.05 -1.13
N GLY A 55 -14.26 -7.14 -0.51
CA GLY A 55 -14.24 -8.48 -1.13
C GLY A 55 -12.97 -8.82 -1.91
N ILE A 56 -11.99 -7.93 -1.99
CA ILE A 56 -10.66 -8.26 -2.53
C ILE A 56 -9.67 -8.61 -1.41
N SER A 57 -8.52 -9.18 -1.80
CA SER A 57 -7.43 -9.47 -0.85
C SER A 57 -6.93 -8.19 -0.19
N LEU A 58 -6.43 -8.31 1.04
CA LEU A 58 -5.86 -7.18 1.78
C LEU A 58 -4.69 -6.53 1.02
N VAL A 59 -3.86 -7.35 0.37
CA VAL A 59 -2.74 -6.92 -0.46
C VAL A 59 -3.22 -6.10 -1.65
N SER A 60 -4.18 -6.62 -2.42
CA SER A 60 -4.78 -5.91 -3.55
C SER A 60 -5.41 -4.59 -3.11
N TYR A 61 -6.12 -4.60 -1.97
CA TYR A 61 -6.74 -3.40 -1.41
C TYR A 61 -5.72 -2.29 -1.13
N PHE A 62 -4.63 -2.61 -0.42
CA PHE A 62 -3.61 -1.60 -0.11
C PHE A 62 -2.94 -1.07 -1.36
N VAL A 63 -2.55 -1.95 -2.28
CA VAL A 63 -1.85 -1.54 -3.49
C VAL A 63 -2.75 -0.70 -4.39
N GLU A 64 -4.00 -1.11 -4.62
CA GLU A 64 -4.95 -0.36 -5.43
C GLU A 64 -5.27 1.03 -4.84
N GLU A 65 -5.57 1.12 -3.53
CA GLU A 65 -5.92 2.42 -2.96
C GLU A 65 -4.71 3.36 -2.79
N LEU A 66 -3.53 2.83 -2.50
CA LEU A 66 -2.33 3.66 -2.42
C LEU A 66 -1.90 4.17 -3.79
N THR A 67 -2.04 3.36 -4.85
CA THR A 67 -1.63 3.70 -6.22
C THR A 67 -2.64 4.53 -7.00
N LYS A 68 -3.90 4.59 -6.55
CA LYS A 68 -5.01 5.33 -7.20
C LYS A 68 -4.65 6.73 -7.70
N ARG A 69 -3.82 7.47 -6.97
CA ARG A 69 -3.40 8.85 -7.33
C ARG A 69 -2.31 8.93 -8.41
N ILE A 70 -1.61 7.83 -8.68
CA ILE A 70 -0.49 7.77 -9.62
C ILE A 70 -0.77 6.84 -10.82
N GLN A 71 -1.96 6.24 -10.87
CA GLN A 71 -2.39 5.43 -12.01
C GLN A 71 -2.32 6.24 -13.32
N GLY A 72 -1.86 5.59 -14.38
CA GLY A 72 -1.63 6.20 -15.69
C GLY A 72 -0.43 7.15 -15.76
N THR A 73 0.30 7.46 -14.68
CA THR A 73 1.46 8.38 -14.76
C THR A 73 2.75 7.74 -15.29
N ASN A 74 2.66 6.52 -15.83
CA ASN A 74 3.78 5.71 -16.29
C ASN A 74 4.93 5.61 -15.26
N ARG A 75 4.56 5.50 -13.98
CA ARG A 75 5.51 5.36 -12.87
C ARG A 75 5.66 3.89 -12.50
N ASN A 76 6.90 3.47 -12.32
CA ASN A 76 7.22 2.16 -11.75
C ASN A 76 6.92 2.17 -10.25
N ILE A 77 6.21 1.14 -9.78
CA ILE A 77 5.91 0.94 -8.37
C ILE A 77 6.79 -0.21 -7.89
N ARG A 78 7.60 0.05 -6.87
CA ARG A 78 8.31 -0.99 -6.12
C ARG A 78 7.50 -1.32 -4.87
N ILE A 79 7.26 -2.60 -4.63
CA ILE A 79 6.50 -3.13 -3.49
C ILE A 79 7.31 -4.25 -2.86
N ASP A 80 7.18 -4.42 -1.54
CA ASP A 80 7.84 -5.52 -0.84
C ASP A 80 7.12 -6.86 -1.12
N ASP A 81 7.78 -7.97 -0.82
CA ASP A 81 7.28 -9.32 -1.10
C ASP A 81 5.91 -9.58 -0.48
N TRP A 82 5.66 -9.04 0.72
CA TRP A 82 4.36 -9.13 1.41
C TRP A 82 3.20 -8.53 0.59
N PHE A 83 3.49 -7.53 -0.25
CA PHE A 83 2.52 -6.88 -1.11
C PHE A 83 2.49 -7.44 -2.54
N THR A 84 3.34 -8.43 -2.84
CA THR A 84 3.51 -8.94 -4.20
C THR A 84 2.59 -10.13 -4.44
N SER A 85 1.81 -10.07 -5.53
CA SER A 85 1.08 -11.23 -6.04
C SER A 85 1.00 -11.16 -7.57
N LEU A 86 1.14 -12.31 -8.23
CA LEU A 86 1.08 -12.41 -9.69
C LEU A 86 -0.20 -11.79 -10.29
N PRO A 87 -1.43 -12.13 -9.83
CA PRO A 87 -2.65 -11.56 -10.41
C PRO A 87 -2.75 -10.04 -10.22
N LEU A 88 -2.17 -9.49 -9.15
CA LEU A 88 -2.14 -8.05 -8.93
C LEU A 88 -1.20 -7.34 -9.90
N SER A 89 -0.02 -7.92 -10.15
CA SER A 89 0.96 -7.38 -11.10
C SER A 89 0.37 -7.30 -12.51
N GLU A 90 -0.29 -8.37 -12.96
CA GLU A 90 -0.96 -8.42 -14.26
C GLU A 90 -2.08 -7.37 -14.36
N LYS A 91 -2.92 -7.26 -13.32
CA LYS A 91 -3.99 -6.27 -13.26
C LYS A 91 -3.46 -4.83 -13.35
N LEU A 92 -2.40 -4.51 -12.61
CA LEU A 92 -1.80 -3.17 -12.64
C LEU A 92 -1.17 -2.84 -13.99
N LEU A 93 -0.56 -3.83 -14.65
CA LEU A 93 0.03 -3.66 -15.98
C LEU A 93 -1.06 -3.40 -17.04
N MET A 94 -2.15 -4.18 -17.00
CA MET A 94 -3.29 -4.00 -17.90
C MET A 94 -3.90 -2.60 -17.74
N GLN A 95 -4.16 -2.17 -16.50
CA GLN A 95 -4.69 -0.83 -16.20
C GLN A 95 -3.75 0.29 -16.67
N ALA A 96 -2.44 0.12 -16.52
CA ALA A 96 -1.47 1.10 -17.00
C ALA A 96 -1.51 1.22 -18.52
N ASN A 97 -1.59 0.11 -19.24
CA ASN A 97 -1.65 0.08 -20.70
C ASN A 97 -2.95 0.71 -21.24
N GLU A 98 -4.10 0.39 -20.65
CA GLU A 98 -5.39 0.99 -21.02
C GLU A 98 -5.38 2.51 -20.88
N LEU A 99 -4.91 3.02 -19.73
CA LEU A 99 -4.83 4.46 -19.47
C LEU A 99 -3.84 5.18 -20.39
N ASN A 100 -2.77 4.50 -20.81
CA ASN A 100 -1.82 5.05 -21.77
C ASN A 100 -2.44 5.13 -23.17
N ASN A 101 -3.19 4.11 -23.60
CA ASN A 101 -3.88 4.12 -24.89
C ASN A 101 -4.92 5.25 -24.98
N CYS A 102 -5.72 5.47 -23.92
CA CYS A 102 -6.69 6.56 -23.88
C CYS A 102 -6.08 7.97 -23.89
N ARG A 103 -4.79 8.12 -23.57
CA ARG A 103 -4.10 9.42 -23.66
C ARG A 103 -3.46 9.69 -25.02
N ASN A 104 -3.24 8.63 -25.80
CA ASN A 104 -2.61 8.70 -27.12
C ASN A 104 -3.64 8.69 -28.28
N SER A 105 -4.93 8.52 -27.97
CA SER A 105 -6.09 8.63 -28.88
C SER A 105 -6.75 9.99 -28.79
#